data_AF-A0A945DYS7-F1
#
_entry.id   AF-A0A945DYS7-F1
#
_cell.length_a   1.000
_cell.length_b   1.000
_cell.length_c   1.000
_cell.angle_alpha   90.00
_cell.angle_beta   90.00
_cell.angle_gamma   90.00
#
_symmetry.space_group_name_H-M   'P 1'
#
loop_
_entity.id
_entity.type
_entity.pdbx_description
1 polymer ?
#
loop_
_entity_poly.entity_id
_entity_poly.type
_entity_poly.pdbx_seq_one_letter_code
_entity_poly.pdbx_strand_id
1 'polypeptide(L)'
;MLHIVNGDCAIQALKDSGIEGDFLSWLDVLHDGPVPEGLSLEELSEVRAEFIADCDWAVLEKAKNAFQKRDIVFRKCHEYDEVVLWNSFELFDQLHIMQLLDGFAQAKDNFQHLSVIFFDDYLGSGSIESLPQWLEKR
;
A
#
# COMPACT_ATOMS: atom_id res chain seq x y z
N MET A 1 12.87 -6.87 4.68
CA MET A 1 12.08 -6.47 3.49
C MET A 1 10.72 -6.00 3.95
N LEU A 2 10.20 -4.95 3.33
CA LEU A 2 8.83 -4.48 3.54
C LEU A 2 8.00 -4.76 2.29
N HIS A 3 6.87 -5.44 2.44
CA HIS A 3 5.92 -5.68 1.37
C HIS A 3 4.73 -4.73 1.52
N ILE A 4 4.53 -3.84 0.55
CA ILE A 4 3.37 -2.96 0.49
C ILE A 4 2.36 -3.56 -0.47
N VAL A 5 1.13 -3.73 0.02
CA VAL A 5 0.03 -4.33 -0.74
C VAL A 5 -1.25 -3.55 -0.56
N ASN A 6 -2.16 -3.75 -1.50
CA ASN A 6 -3.52 -3.28 -1.38
C ASN A 6 -4.38 -4.27 -0.56
N GLY A 7 -4.61 -3.94 0.71
CA GLY A 7 -5.58 -4.62 1.56
C GLY A 7 -5.06 -5.86 2.28
N ASP A 8 -5.76 -6.24 3.34
CA ASP A 8 -5.31 -7.29 4.26
C ASP A 8 -5.43 -8.71 3.66
N CYS A 9 -6.33 -8.91 2.69
CA CYS A 9 -6.44 -10.17 1.95
C CYS A 9 -5.14 -10.51 1.22
N ALA A 10 -4.50 -9.51 0.60
CA ALA A 10 -3.20 -9.69 -0.06
C ALA A 10 -2.11 -10.05 0.95
N ILE A 11 -2.09 -9.41 2.13
CA ILE A 11 -1.14 -9.74 3.20
C ILE A 11 -1.28 -11.21 3.59
N GLN A 12 -2.51 -11.68 3.78
CA GLN A 12 -2.76 -13.06 4.17
C GLN A 12 -2.28 -14.04 3.08
N ALA A 13 -2.57 -13.76 1.82
CA ALA A 13 -2.12 -14.59 0.70
C ALA A 13 -0.58 -14.68 0.61
N LEU A 14 0.12 -13.56 0.81
CA LEU A 14 1.59 -13.55 0.84
C LEU A 14 2.14 -14.40 2.00
N LYS A 15 1.58 -14.24 3.20
CA LYS A 15 1.97 -15.04 4.38
C LYS A 15 1.72 -16.52 4.18
N ASP A 16 0.56 -16.89 3.64
CA ASP A 16 0.18 -18.28 3.38
C ASP A 16 1.08 -18.91 2.30
N SER A 17 1.64 -18.11 1.39
CA SER A 17 2.64 -18.55 0.40
C SER A 17 4.07 -18.69 0.96
N GLY A 18 4.28 -18.37 2.24
CA GLY A 18 5.59 -18.47 2.90
C GLY A 18 6.53 -17.29 2.64
N ILE A 19 6.02 -16.17 2.13
CA ILE A 19 6.81 -14.95 1.99
C ILE A 19 7.04 -14.35 3.39
N GLU A 20 8.31 -14.10 3.70
CA GLU A 20 8.75 -13.54 4.98
C GLU A 20 9.06 -12.05 4.86
N GLY A 21 8.82 -11.29 5.93
CA GLY A 21 9.09 -9.86 5.99
C GLY A 21 8.03 -9.12 6.78
N ASP A 22 8.11 -7.78 6.72
CA ASP A 22 7.06 -6.92 7.23
C ASP A 22 6.04 -6.62 6.13
N PHE A 23 4.80 -6.33 6.52
CA PHE A 23 3.69 -6.11 5.61
C PHE A 23 2.97 -4.81 5.94
N LEU A 24 2.69 -4.02 4.91
CA LEU A 24 1.94 -2.79 5.00
C LEU A 24 0.73 -2.82 4.05
N SER A 25 -0.46 -2.71 4.62
CA SER A 25 -1.72 -2.56 3.89
C SER A 25 -1.95 -1.09 3.60
N TRP A 26 -2.09 -0.70 2.33
CA TRP A 26 -2.24 0.71 1.95
C TRP A 26 -3.67 1.25 2.12
N LEU A 27 -4.67 0.38 1.90
CA LEU A 27 -6.10 0.48 2.29
C LEU A 27 -6.74 1.88 2.17
N ASP A 28 -6.67 2.50 0.99
CA ASP A 28 -7.41 3.74 0.65
C ASP A 28 -8.12 3.64 -0.71
N VAL A 29 -9.39 3.98 -0.77
CA VAL A 29 -10.21 3.90 -2.00
C VAL A 29 -10.08 5.19 -2.81
N LEU A 30 -8.93 5.38 -3.46
CA LEU A 30 -8.56 6.64 -4.14
C LEU A 30 -9.41 6.99 -5.37
N HIS A 31 -10.20 6.05 -5.91
CA HIS A 31 -11.11 6.34 -7.03
C HIS A 31 -12.43 6.99 -6.58
N ASP A 32 -12.69 7.03 -5.27
CA ASP A 32 -13.82 7.73 -4.67
C ASP A 32 -13.33 8.85 -3.74
N GLY A 33 -14.09 9.95 -3.72
CA GLY A 33 -13.83 11.08 -2.83
C GLY A 33 -12.68 11.99 -3.25
N PRO A 34 -12.37 13.01 -2.45
CA PRO A 34 -11.38 14.02 -2.79
C PRO A 34 -9.94 13.51 -2.60
N VAL A 35 -9.07 13.87 -3.55
CA VAL A 35 -7.60 13.69 -3.47
C VAL A 35 -6.95 15.03 -3.89
N PRO A 36 -6.97 16.06 -3.02
CA PRO A 36 -6.44 17.38 -3.37
C PRO A 36 -4.91 17.34 -3.53
N GLU A 37 -4.40 18.14 -4.46
CA GLU A 37 -2.97 18.29 -4.69
C GLU A 37 -2.29 19.16 -3.62
N GLY A 38 -0.96 19.03 -3.51
CA GLY A 38 -0.13 19.91 -2.67
C GLY A 38 -0.17 19.62 -1.17
N LEU A 39 -0.78 18.51 -0.77
CA LEU A 39 -0.75 18.02 0.61
C LEU A 39 0.39 17.02 0.81
N SER A 40 0.95 17.01 2.03
CA SER A 40 1.74 15.89 2.53
C SER A 40 0.89 14.62 2.63
N LEU A 41 1.53 13.45 2.73
CA LEU A 41 0.83 12.18 2.89
C LEU A 41 -0.08 12.20 4.12
N GLU A 42 0.39 12.72 5.25
CA GLU A 42 -0.36 12.80 6.50
C GLU A 42 -1.53 13.79 6.42
N GLU A 43 -1.37 14.93 5.75
CA GLU A 43 -2.48 15.87 5.52
C GLU A 43 -3.54 15.25 4.61
N LEU A 44 -3.11 14.52 3.57
CA LEU A 44 -4.03 13.78 2.72
C LEU A 44 -4.73 12.68 3.52
N SER A 45 -4.03 11.93 4.39
CA SER A 45 -4.62 10.93 5.29
C SER A 45 -5.79 11.47 6.11
N GLU A 46 -5.69 12.70 6.62
CA GLU A 46 -6.78 13.33 7.39
C GLU A 46 -8.01 13.58 6.50
N VAL A 47 -7.81 14.14 5.30
CA VAL A 47 -8.89 14.35 4.31
C VAL A 47 -9.56 13.02 3.93
N ARG A 48 -8.75 11.98 3.72
CA ARG A 48 -9.23 10.65 3.35
C ARG A 48 -9.97 9.97 4.50
N ALA A 49 -9.52 10.12 5.74
CA ALA A 49 -10.19 9.60 6.92
C ALA A 49 -11.59 10.21 7.11
N GLU A 50 -11.71 11.53 6.89
CA GLU A 50 -13.00 12.23 6.94
C GLU A 50 -13.95 11.74 5.85
N PHE A 51 -13.48 11.64 4.61
CA PHE A 51 -14.29 11.12 3.51
C PHE A 51 -14.81 9.70 3.77
N ILE A 52 -13.95 8.79 4.24
CA ILE A 52 -14.34 7.41 4.58
C ILE A 52 -15.41 7.38 5.68
N ALA A 53 -15.31 8.28 6.65
CA ALA A 53 -16.30 8.39 7.73
C ALA A 53 -17.63 8.97 7.23
N ASP A 54 -17.61 9.97 6.37
CA ASP A 54 -18.80 10.58 5.76
C ASP A 54 -19.57 9.57 4.88
N CYS A 55 -18.88 8.57 4.32
CA CYS A 55 -19.50 7.48 3.59
C CYS A 55 -20.05 6.34 4.48
N ASP A 56 -19.96 6.45 5.81
CA ASP A 56 -20.30 5.39 6.77
C ASP A 56 -19.50 4.08 6.58
N TRP A 57 -18.34 4.13 5.91
CA TRP A 57 -17.51 2.95 5.66
C TRP A 57 -16.64 2.56 6.85
N ALA A 58 -16.26 3.54 7.68
CA ALA A 58 -15.60 3.31 8.95
C ALA A 58 -15.91 4.43 9.95
N VAL A 59 -15.76 4.13 11.25
CA VAL A 59 -15.75 5.17 12.29
C VAL A 59 -14.52 6.05 12.08
N LEU A 60 -14.68 7.38 12.10
CA LEU A 60 -13.60 8.36 11.87
C LEU A 60 -12.32 8.03 12.64
N GLU A 61 -12.42 7.80 13.95
CA GLU A 61 -11.27 7.46 14.78
C GLU A 61 -10.57 6.17 14.33
N LYS A 62 -11.30 5.18 13.81
CA LYS A 62 -10.69 3.96 13.27
C LYS A 62 -9.94 4.25 11.98
N ALA A 63 -10.52 5.05 11.08
CA ALA A 63 -9.87 5.45 9.83
C ALA A 63 -8.59 6.26 10.11
N LYS A 64 -8.67 7.27 10.97
CA LYS A 64 -7.50 8.07 11.40
C LYS A 64 -6.40 7.19 12.00
N ASN A 65 -6.74 6.31 12.93
CA ASN A 65 -5.77 5.40 13.54
C ASN A 65 -5.13 4.43 12.53
N ALA A 66 -5.89 3.97 11.52
CA ALA A 66 -5.36 3.11 10.47
C ALA A 66 -4.35 3.87 9.60
N PHE A 67 -4.71 5.07 9.13
CA PHE A 67 -3.82 5.92 8.35
C PHE A 67 -2.57 6.34 9.12
N GLN A 68 -2.71 6.76 10.39
CA GLN A 68 -1.56 7.13 11.21
C GLN A 68 -0.56 5.97 11.37
N LYS A 69 -1.06 4.75 11.57
CA LYS A 69 -0.20 3.55 11.61
C LYS A 69 0.50 3.32 10.27
N ARG A 70 -0.24 3.44 9.16
CA ARG A 70 0.32 3.32 7.81
C ARG A 70 1.43 4.35 7.57
N ASP A 71 1.18 5.61 7.90
CA ASP A 71 2.11 6.72 7.67
C ASP A 71 3.36 6.61 8.53
N ILE A 72 3.25 6.10 9.76
CA ILE A 72 4.41 5.79 10.62
C ILE A 72 5.30 4.72 9.99
N VAL A 73 4.72 3.65 9.42
CA VAL A 73 5.49 2.59 8.76
C VAL A 73 6.10 3.12 7.46
N PHE A 74 5.32 3.85 6.65
CA PHE A 74 5.78 4.42 5.40
C PHE A 74 6.97 5.37 5.60
N ARG A 75 6.95 6.25 6.61
CA ARG A 75 8.10 7.14 6.90
C ARG A 75 9.41 6.41 7.26
N LYS A 76 9.34 5.13 7.59
CA LYS A 76 10.50 4.29 7.92
C LYS A 76 10.81 3.28 6.83
N CYS A 77 10.10 3.30 5.69
CA CYS A 77 10.31 2.28 4.67
C CYS A 77 11.73 2.32 4.07
N HIS A 78 12.41 3.47 4.11
CA HIS A 78 13.82 3.61 3.71
C HIS A 78 14.81 2.90 4.65
N GLU A 79 14.40 2.53 5.87
CA GLU A 79 15.22 1.75 6.81
C GLU A 79 15.31 0.26 6.41
N TYR A 80 14.44 -0.20 5.52
CA TYR A 80 14.47 -1.57 5.01
C TYR A 80 15.48 -1.72 3.87
N ASP A 81 16.15 -2.88 3.82
CA ASP A 81 17.06 -3.22 2.71
C ASP A 81 16.34 -3.25 1.34
N GLU A 82 15.05 -3.60 1.35
CA GLU A 82 14.20 -3.65 0.15
C GLU A 82 12.74 -3.36 0.52
N VAL A 83 12.10 -2.52 -0.30
CA VAL A 83 10.65 -2.28 -0.32
C VAL A 83 10.08 -2.89 -1.60
N VAL A 84 9.08 -3.75 -1.47
CA VAL A 84 8.41 -4.43 -2.59
C VAL A 84 6.97 -3.96 -2.68
N LEU A 85 6.59 -3.36 -3.81
CA LEU A 85 5.21 -2.98 -4.11
C LEU A 85 4.54 -4.09 -4.91
N TRP A 86 3.48 -4.69 -4.37
CA TRP A 86 2.71 -5.73 -5.07
C TRP A 86 1.43 -5.15 -5.66
N ASN A 87 1.27 -5.27 -6.98
CA ASN A 87 0.19 -4.62 -7.70
C ASN A 87 -0.39 -5.49 -8.82
N SER A 88 -1.68 -5.32 -9.08
CA SER A 88 -2.34 -5.77 -10.30
C SER A 88 -2.50 -4.62 -11.31
N PHE A 89 -3.07 -4.93 -12.46
CA PHE A 89 -3.45 -3.93 -13.47
C PHE A 89 -4.81 -3.28 -13.22
N GLU A 90 -5.44 -3.53 -12.07
CA GLU A 90 -6.71 -2.91 -11.71
C GLU A 90 -6.56 -1.45 -11.27
N LEU A 91 -7.60 -0.65 -11.49
CA LEU A 91 -7.61 0.80 -11.18
C LEU A 91 -7.18 1.09 -9.74
N PHE A 92 -7.61 0.26 -8.78
CA PHE A 92 -7.30 0.46 -7.37
C PHE A 92 -5.79 0.43 -7.11
N ASP A 93 -5.10 -0.60 -7.62
CA ASP A 93 -3.65 -0.75 -7.46
C ASP A 93 -2.88 0.32 -8.24
N GLN A 94 -3.35 0.71 -9.42
CA GLN A 94 -2.72 1.78 -10.18
C GLN A 94 -2.76 3.12 -9.43
N LEU A 95 -3.88 3.45 -8.80
CA LEU A 95 -3.98 4.67 -7.97
C LEU A 95 -3.13 4.59 -6.71
N HIS A 96 -3.04 3.41 -6.07
CA HIS A 96 -2.14 3.17 -4.94
C HIS A 96 -0.69 3.40 -5.30
N ILE A 97 -0.22 2.85 -6.42
CA ILE A 97 1.15 3.07 -6.89
C ILE A 97 1.39 4.57 -7.11
N MET A 98 0.45 5.28 -7.72
CA MET A 98 0.60 6.72 -7.95
C MET A 98 0.77 7.49 -6.62
N GLN A 99 -0.02 7.18 -5.59
CA GLN A 99 0.11 7.83 -4.28
C GLN A 99 1.41 7.46 -3.56
N LEU A 100 1.86 6.19 -3.68
CA LEU A 100 3.15 5.75 -3.15
C LEU A 100 4.32 6.48 -3.81
N LEU A 101 4.32 6.58 -5.14
CA LEU A 101 5.34 7.30 -5.90
C LEU A 101 5.39 8.78 -5.56
N ASP A 102 4.22 9.41 -5.40
CA ASP A 102 4.14 10.80 -4.93
C ASP A 102 4.74 10.93 -3.52
N GLY A 103 4.35 10.06 -2.59
CA GLY A 103 4.91 10.03 -1.24
C GLY A 103 6.43 9.84 -1.21
N PHE A 104 6.98 8.94 -2.03
CA PHE A 104 8.44 8.74 -2.16
C PHE A 104 9.13 9.98 -2.73
N ALA A 105 8.53 10.63 -3.73
CA ALA A 105 9.07 11.87 -4.30
C ALA A 105 9.09 13.02 -3.29
N GLN A 106 8.07 13.11 -2.43
CA GLN A 106 7.99 14.10 -1.35
C GLN A 106 9.00 13.83 -0.23
N ALA A 107 9.14 12.58 0.21
CA ALA A 107 10.05 12.19 1.28
C ALA A 107 11.54 12.43 0.92
N LYS A 108 11.89 12.32 -0.36
CA LYS A 108 13.27 12.40 -0.88
C LYS A 108 14.21 11.41 -0.19
N ASP A 109 13.65 10.27 0.21
CA ASP A 109 14.40 9.20 0.84
C ASP A 109 15.28 8.47 -0.17
N ASN A 110 16.45 8.04 0.29
CA ASN A 110 17.33 7.17 -0.49
C ASN A 110 17.03 5.71 -0.11
N PHE A 111 16.25 5.05 -0.96
CA PHE A 111 16.01 3.61 -0.84
C PHE A 111 17.25 2.82 -1.23
N GLN A 112 17.54 1.75 -0.49
CA GLN A 112 18.55 0.78 -0.92
C GLN A 112 18.07 0.00 -2.14
N HIS A 113 16.82 -0.48 -2.09
CA HIS A 113 16.18 -1.17 -3.20
C HIS A 113 14.66 -0.96 -3.18
N LEU A 114 14.09 -0.62 -4.35
CA LEU A 114 12.64 -0.53 -4.56
C LEU A 114 12.27 -1.44 -5.72
N SER A 115 11.48 -2.47 -5.42
CA SER A 115 11.00 -3.47 -6.36
C SER A 115 9.51 -3.30 -6.60
N VAL A 116 9.07 -3.50 -7.83
CA VAL A 116 7.65 -3.47 -8.20
C VAL A 116 7.30 -4.78 -8.87
N ILE A 117 6.30 -5.47 -8.32
CA ILE A 117 5.78 -6.72 -8.87
C ILE A 117 4.40 -6.41 -9.44
N PHE A 118 4.25 -6.71 -10.73
CA PHE A 118 2.95 -6.80 -11.38
C PHE A 118 2.58 -8.27 -11.57
N PHE A 119 1.38 -8.62 -11.15
CA PHE A 119 0.82 -9.95 -11.37
C PHE A 119 -0.51 -9.81 -12.15
N ASP A 120 -0.78 -10.78 -13.01
CA ASP A 120 -1.89 -10.69 -13.98
C ASP A 120 -3.28 -10.92 -13.35
N ASP A 121 -3.35 -11.61 -12.20
CA ASP A 121 -4.60 -12.02 -11.54
C ASP A 121 -4.78 -11.36 -10.16
N TYR A 122 -5.98 -10.87 -9.82
CA TYR A 122 -6.29 -10.29 -8.50
C TYR A 122 -5.67 -11.11 -7.33
N LEU A 123 -4.91 -10.45 -6.44
CA LEU A 123 -4.09 -11.10 -5.39
C LEU A 123 -4.92 -12.00 -4.44
N GLY A 124 -6.21 -11.69 -4.26
CA GLY A 124 -7.12 -12.52 -3.48
C GLY A 124 -7.69 -13.75 -4.21
N SER A 125 -7.45 -13.88 -5.51
CA SER A 125 -7.89 -15.01 -6.35
C SER A 125 -6.78 -15.71 -7.13
N GLY A 126 -5.55 -15.14 -7.15
CA GLY A 126 -4.38 -15.79 -7.75
C GLY A 126 -4.03 -17.09 -7.04
N SER A 127 -3.46 -18.05 -7.77
CA SER A 127 -2.95 -19.27 -7.12
C SER A 127 -1.80 -18.90 -6.19
N ILE A 128 -2.02 -19.12 -4.89
CA ILE A 128 -1.07 -18.91 -3.77
C ILE A 128 0.30 -19.53 -4.09
N GLU A 129 0.31 -20.64 -4.83
CA GLU A 129 1.50 -21.40 -5.23
C GLU A 129 2.43 -20.64 -6.19
N SER A 130 1.91 -19.63 -6.88
CA SER A 130 2.67 -18.85 -7.87
C SER A 130 3.35 -17.60 -7.29
N LEU A 131 2.91 -17.11 -6.12
CA LEU A 131 3.40 -15.85 -5.54
C LEU A 131 4.91 -15.83 -5.27
N PRO A 132 5.55 -16.90 -4.76
CA PRO A 132 7.00 -16.92 -4.57
C PRO A 132 7.78 -16.78 -5.89
N GLN A 133 7.23 -17.29 -7.00
CA GLN A 133 7.89 -17.22 -8.32
C GLN A 133 7.91 -15.80 -8.88
N TRP A 134 6.92 -14.97 -8.55
CA TRP A 134 6.89 -13.57 -8.92
C TRP A 134 7.92 -12.75 -8.14
N LEU A 135 8.12 -13.09 -6.87
CA LEU A 135 9.17 -12.52 -6.05
C LEU A 135 10.54 -12.78 -6.70
N GLU A 136 10.82 -13.96 -7.25
CA GLU A 136 12.07 -14.25 -7.95
C GLU A 136 12.28 -13.50 -9.28
N LYS A 137 11.23 -12.92 -9.87
CA LYS A 137 11.28 -12.23 -11.18
C LYS A 137 11.45 -10.72 -11.09
N ARG A 138 11.59 -10.17 -9.88
CA ARG A 138 11.69 -8.74 -9.61
C ARG A 138 13.05 -8.14 -9.97
#